data_AF-A0A9Q4G7Z2-F1
#
_entry.id   AF-A0A9Q4G7Z2-F1
#
_cell.length_a   1.000
_cell.length_b   1.000
_cell.length_c   1.000
_cell.angle_alpha   90.00
_cell.angle_beta   90.00
_cell.angle_gamma   90.00
#
_symmetry.space_group_name_H-M   'P 1'
#
loop_
_entity.id
_entity.type
_entity.pdbx_description
1 polymer ?
#
loop_
_entity_poly.entity_id
_entity_poly.type
_entity_poly.pdbx_seq_one_letter_code
_entity_poly.pdbx_strand_id
1 'polypeptide(L)'
;MDRFHKVKPGMPDPGQSNLTAEDVNSIFEDAVCEFGIDKSWIQRKVLHTDQSGEATYNYTVKVPTDLPVTLILNELNSRLLEHGLSISAKELRKEKTTKLQILHVKNIMLQADLVTDPSVVRSTATIGFIIKDIEKLNDRELTEFLSLPEYFTLALSPSEKAEKAVKQILALNKEYIIILGDNIDEVRFKFDEDYSEKRLNTSVRTILGTFGGAKLYLIDDESDLYKSPLYVTVKTAFEKRKLSLNPLSNFTEIKSRADQDLESMFSYCCQSSASGQRVYTITAKNFLELKDLVDLYRKKGYRFVFPSQLNFGMAPKPEEEQAIQNQSSSNGNSGKNSSGKGSATKATTGKSSSGKSPSGKSPAGKNSSRGNQQLKSVKGSQAKNPAKKSVQSKGR
;
A
#
# COMPACT_ATOMS: atom_id res chain seq x y z
N MET A 1 49.93 28.13 -13.68
CA MET A 1 49.12 26.92 -13.43
C MET A 1 49.48 26.44 -12.06
N ASP A 2 48.54 26.37 -11.12
CA ASP A 2 48.74 25.59 -9.89
C ASP A 2 47.42 24.99 -9.40
N ARG A 3 47.51 23.97 -8.55
CA ARG A 3 46.48 22.91 -8.49
C ARG A 3 45.55 22.99 -7.27
N PHE A 4 44.25 22.92 -7.56
CA PHE A 4 43.13 22.44 -6.74
C PHE A 4 43.33 22.27 -5.23
N HIS A 5 42.49 22.98 -4.46
CA HIS A 5 42.12 22.51 -3.12
C HIS A 5 41.53 21.09 -3.15
N LYS A 6 41.92 20.27 -2.17
CA LYS A 6 41.09 19.20 -1.62
C LYS A 6 41.15 19.26 -0.10
N VAL A 7 40.24 20.03 0.50
CA VAL A 7 39.85 19.78 1.88
C VAL A 7 39.13 18.44 1.89
N LYS A 8 39.74 17.40 2.47
CA LYS A 8 38.98 16.23 2.90
C LYS A 8 38.11 16.65 4.08
N PRO A 9 36.85 16.21 4.21
CA PRO A 9 36.23 16.15 5.52
C PRO A 9 37.12 15.28 6.43
N GLY A 10 37.32 15.69 7.68
CA GLY A 10 38.10 14.92 8.63
C GLY A 10 37.45 13.56 8.86
N MET A 11 38.18 12.48 8.61
CA MET A 11 37.86 11.22 9.28
C MET A 11 38.12 11.43 10.78
N PRO A 12 37.26 10.94 11.68
CA PRO A 12 37.56 10.94 13.11
C PRO A 12 38.85 10.18 13.37
N ASP A 13 39.60 10.60 14.39
CA ASP A 13 40.86 9.96 14.78
C ASP A 13 40.58 8.52 15.24
N PRO A 14 41.11 7.47 14.55
CA PRO A 14 40.71 6.08 14.75
C PRO A 14 41.24 5.43 16.05
N GLY A 15 41.42 6.22 17.11
CA GLY A 15 42.04 5.82 18.37
C GLY A 15 41.14 5.81 19.62
N GLN A 16 39.90 6.33 19.56
CA GLN A 16 39.01 6.46 20.74
C GLN A 16 37.54 6.12 20.45
N SER A 17 37.26 4.85 20.14
CA SER A 17 35.89 4.32 20.25
C SER A 17 35.57 4.04 21.72
N ASN A 18 34.90 4.97 22.41
CA ASN A 18 34.49 4.78 23.81
C ASN A 18 33.28 3.82 23.99
N LEU A 19 33.01 2.97 23.00
CA LEU A 19 31.94 1.98 23.05
C LEU A 19 32.41 0.69 23.73
N THR A 20 31.62 0.23 24.70
CA THR A 20 31.72 -1.10 25.30
C THR A 20 31.14 -2.18 24.36
N ALA A 21 31.33 -3.45 24.70
CA ALA A 21 30.64 -4.55 24.05
C ALA A 21 29.11 -4.44 24.20
N GLU A 22 28.59 -3.89 25.32
CA GLU A 22 27.14 -3.73 25.51
C GLU A 22 26.56 -2.58 24.67
N ASP A 23 27.30 -1.50 24.43
CA ASP A 23 26.90 -0.47 23.47
C ASP A 23 26.80 -1.05 22.05
N VAL A 24 27.76 -1.89 21.66
CA VAL A 24 27.73 -2.60 20.37
C VAL A 24 26.59 -3.62 20.31
N ASN A 25 26.25 -4.29 21.43
CA ASN A 25 25.08 -5.16 21.52
C ASN A 25 23.78 -4.36 21.32
N SER A 26 23.63 -3.17 21.94
CA SER A 26 22.45 -2.31 21.73
C SER A 26 22.35 -1.85 20.28
N ILE A 27 23.42 -1.28 19.71
CA ILE A 27 23.44 -0.84 18.31
C ILE A 27 23.07 -1.98 17.36
N PHE A 28 23.51 -3.21 17.65
CA PHE A 28 23.13 -4.40 16.88
C PHE A 28 21.66 -4.80 17.06
N GLU A 29 21.17 -4.94 18.30
CA GLU A 29 19.77 -5.31 18.58
C GLU A 29 18.79 -4.26 18.03
N ASP A 30 19.09 -2.96 18.19
CA ASP A 30 18.27 -1.85 17.71
C ASP A 30 18.22 -1.81 16.17
N ALA A 31 19.37 -1.93 15.49
CA ALA A 31 19.42 -1.95 14.03
C ALA A 31 18.72 -3.19 13.44
N VAL A 32 18.77 -4.34 14.13
CA VAL A 32 18.05 -5.56 13.72
C VAL A 32 16.54 -5.41 13.92
N CYS A 33 16.10 -4.94 15.09
CA CYS A 33 14.68 -4.71 15.38
C CYS A 33 14.06 -3.59 14.53
N GLU A 34 14.85 -2.64 14.04
CA GLU A 34 14.36 -1.59 13.12
C GLU A 34 13.80 -2.15 11.81
N PHE A 35 14.28 -3.30 11.33
CA PHE A 35 13.68 -3.99 10.18
C PHE A 35 12.44 -4.83 10.53
N GLY A 36 11.86 -4.68 11.73
CA GLY A 36 10.68 -5.44 12.14
C GLY A 36 10.99 -6.92 12.44
N ILE A 37 12.22 -7.21 12.87
CA ILE A 37 12.60 -8.52 13.42
C ILE A 37 12.16 -8.56 14.89
N ASP A 38 11.32 -9.53 15.22
CA ASP A 38 10.77 -9.70 16.57
C ASP A 38 11.85 -10.18 17.56
N LYS A 39 11.79 -9.76 18.83
CA LYS A 39 12.79 -10.16 19.84
C LYS A 39 12.81 -11.67 20.10
N SER A 40 11.71 -12.39 19.88
CA SER A 40 11.67 -13.86 19.94
C SER A 40 12.45 -14.55 18.81
N TRP A 41 12.81 -13.82 17.75
CA TRP A 41 13.61 -14.30 16.63
C TRP A 41 15.12 -14.11 16.84
N ILE A 42 15.50 -13.44 17.93
CA ILE A 42 16.88 -13.10 18.30
C ILE A 42 17.30 -13.98 19.50
N GLN A 43 18.32 -14.82 19.30
CA GLN A 43 18.89 -15.64 20.37
C GLN A 43 20.29 -15.15 20.73
N ARG A 44 20.45 -14.56 21.91
CA ARG A 44 21.73 -14.09 22.47
C ARG A 44 22.39 -15.20 23.30
N LYS A 45 23.69 -15.45 23.08
CA LYS A 45 24.51 -16.39 23.88
C LYS A 45 25.85 -15.74 24.22
N VAL A 46 26.36 -15.96 25.43
CA VAL A 46 27.74 -15.56 25.77
C VAL A 46 28.72 -16.42 24.95
N LEU A 47 29.67 -15.77 24.29
CA LEU A 47 30.75 -16.42 23.54
C LEU A 47 32.02 -16.53 24.39
N HIS A 48 32.36 -15.45 25.10
CA HIS A 48 33.50 -15.34 25.98
C HIS A 48 33.21 -14.27 27.05
N THR A 49 33.89 -14.35 28.19
CA THR A 49 33.97 -13.27 29.17
C THR A 49 35.45 -13.04 29.46
N ASP A 50 35.89 -11.80 29.34
CA ASP A 50 37.30 -11.43 29.43
C ASP A 50 37.78 -11.32 30.89
N GLN A 51 39.02 -10.84 31.09
CA GLN A 51 39.58 -10.65 32.44
C GLN A 51 39.02 -9.42 33.17
N SER A 52 38.36 -8.51 32.45
CA SER A 52 37.61 -7.35 32.98
C SER A 52 36.23 -7.76 33.51
N GLY A 53 35.73 -8.92 33.10
CA GLY A 53 34.35 -9.36 33.33
C GLY A 53 33.38 -8.95 32.21
N GLU A 54 33.88 -8.36 31.12
CA GLU A 54 33.08 -7.96 29.96
C GLU A 54 32.79 -9.15 29.05
N ALA A 55 31.54 -9.26 28.59
CA ALA A 55 31.07 -10.42 27.83
C ALA A 55 30.96 -10.12 26.32
N THR A 56 31.66 -10.91 25.52
CA THR A 56 31.45 -10.99 24.07
C THR A 56 30.25 -11.90 23.81
N TYR A 57 29.32 -11.50 22.93
CA TYR A 57 28.15 -12.30 22.59
C TYR A 57 28.18 -12.85 21.17
N ASN A 58 27.55 -14.01 21.00
CA ASN A 58 27.16 -14.56 19.71
C ASN A 58 25.63 -14.58 19.60
N TYR A 59 25.10 -13.97 18.55
CA TYR A 59 23.69 -13.91 18.25
C TYR A 59 23.30 -14.95 17.18
N THR A 60 22.06 -15.43 17.23
CA THR A 60 21.42 -16.12 16.08
C THR A 60 20.10 -15.42 15.81
N VAL A 61 19.97 -14.84 14.61
CA VAL A 61 18.81 -14.03 14.22
C VAL A 61 18.09 -14.71 13.07
N LYS A 62 16.80 -15.04 13.24
CA LYS A 62 15.95 -15.46 12.13
C LYS A 62 15.53 -14.24 11.32
N VAL A 63 15.95 -14.19 10.06
CA VAL A 63 15.64 -13.14 9.10
C VAL A 63 14.54 -13.64 8.16
N PRO A 64 13.41 -12.92 8.01
CA PRO A 64 12.32 -13.32 7.12
C PRO A 64 12.73 -13.22 5.64
N THR A 65 12.11 -14.02 4.78
CA THR A 65 12.50 -14.15 3.36
C THR A 65 12.25 -12.92 2.49
N ASP A 66 11.46 -11.95 2.98
CA ASP A 66 11.18 -10.67 2.32
C ASP A 66 12.22 -9.58 2.65
N LEU A 67 13.14 -9.85 3.57
CA LEU A 67 14.16 -8.91 4.05
C LEU A 67 15.56 -9.33 3.59
N PRO A 68 16.17 -8.66 2.60
CA PRO A 68 17.54 -8.92 2.20
C PRO A 68 18.53 -8.61 3.34
N VAL A 69 19.32 -9.60 3.74
CA VAL A 69 20.34 -9.48 4.79
C VAL A 69 21.33 -8.33 4.51
N THR A 70 21.57 -8.00 3.24
CA THR A 70 22.40 -6.86 2.82
C THR A 70 21.89 -5.51 3.31
N LEU A 71 20.57 -5.33 3.53
CA LEU A 71 20.04 -4.10 4.11
C LEU A 71 20.41 -3.97 5.60
N ILE A 72 20.32 -5.08 6.35
CA ILE A 72 20.74 -5.15 7.76
C ILE A 72 22.24 -4.85 7.88
N LEU A 73 23.07 -5.44 7.02
CA LEU A 73 24.51 -5.18 6.99
C LEU A 73 24.86 -3.73 6.65
N ASN A 74 24.12 -3.08 5.73
CA ASN A 74 24.34 -1.68 5.37
C ASN A 74 23.94 -0.72 6.52
N GLU A 75 22.83 -0.99 7.20
CA GLU A 75 22.36 -0.22 8.37
C GLU A 75 23.35 -0.33 9.53
N LEU A 76 23.79 -1.56 9.85
CA LEU A 76 24.83 -1.79 10.85
C LEU A 76 26.12 -1.05 10.46
N ASN A 77 26.56 -1.13 9.20
CA ASN A 77 27.78 -0.47 8.75
C ASN A 77 27.69 1.06 8.88
N SER A 78 26.55 1.67 8.57
CA SER A 78 26.38 3.12 8.69
C SER A 78 26.43 3.58 10.15
N ARG A 79 25.83 2.84 11.09
CA ARG A 79 25.90 3.16 12.54
C ARG A 79 27.29 2.93 13.14
N LEU A 80 27.97 1.85 12.74
CA LEU A 80 29.21 1.41 13.39
C LEU A 80 30.48 2.08 12.83
N LEU A 81 30.46 2.53 11.57
CA LEU A 81 31.61 3.16 10.92
C LEU A 81 32.04 4.48 11.58
N GLU A 82 31.09 5.29 12.07
CA GLU A 82 31.39 6.56 12.74
C GLU A 82 32.13 6.35 14.06
N HIS A 83 31.97 5.17 14.68
CA HIS A 83 32.68 4.74 15.89
C HIS A 83 33.99 4.00 15.61
N GLY A 84 34.49 3.99 14.35
CA GLY A 84 35.72 3.29 13.98
C GLY A 84 35.63 1.76 14.00
N LEU A 85 34.42 1.21 14.14
CA LEU A 85 34.16 -0.22 14.15
C LEU A 85 34.02 -0.75 12.71
N SER A 86 34.42 -2.00 12.50
CA SER A 86 34.44 -2.65 11.19
C SER A 86 33.55 -3.89 11.16
N ILE A 87 32.93 -4.13 10.00
CA ILE A 87 32.08 -5.30 9.75
C ILE A 87 32.80 -6.29 8.83
N SER A 88 32.85 -7.56 9.25
CA SER A 88 33.21 -8.69 8.41
C SER A 88 31.99 -9.59 8.25
N ALA A 89 31.59 -9.88 7.01
CA ALA A 89 30.40 -10.68 6.71
C ALA A 89 30.70 -11.76 5.65
N LYS A 90 30.16 -12.97 5.84
CA LYS A 90 30.35 -14.11 4.94
C LYS A 90 29.05 -14.88 4.71
N GLU A 91 28.56 -14.85 3.47
CA GLU A 91 27.40 -15.61 3.01
C GLU A 91 27.72 -17.11 2.87
N LEU A 92 26.95 -17.98 3.55
CA LEU A 92 27.00 -19.43 3.46
C LEU A 92 25.73 -19.94 2.76
N ARG A 93 25.69 -19.80 1.42
CA ARG A 93 24.50 -20.04 0.57
C ARG A 93 23.78 -21.38 0.81
N LYS A 94 24.53 -22.46 1.07
CA LYS A 94 23.96 -23.80 1.34
C LYS A 94 23.17 -23.85 2.66
N GLU A 95 23.53 -23.01 3.62
CA GLU A 95 22.95 -22.94 4.97
C GLU A 95 21.95 -21.77 5.11
N LYS A 96 21.74 -20.97 4.05
CA LYS A 96 20.97 -19.71 4.07
C LYS A 96 21.38 -18.74 5.19
N THR A 97 22.63 -18.84 5.63
CA THR A 97 23.15 -18.12 6.79
C THR A 97 24.22 -17.13 6.34
N THR A 98 24.20 -15.90 6.85
CA THR A 98 25.32 -14.97 6.74
C THR A 98 25.97 -14.84 8.11
N LYS A 99 27.24 -15.23 8.20
CA LYS A 99 28.03 -15.04 9.42
C LYS A 99 28.56 -13.61 9.46
N LEU A 100 28.35 -12.93 10.57
CA LEU A 100 28.72 -11.54 10.84
C LEU A 100 29.69 -11.50 12.03
N GLN A 101 30.70 -10.64 11.93
CA GLN A 101 31.56 -10.24 13.04
C GLN A 101 31.68 -8.71 13.04
N ILE A 102 31.50 -8.08 14.20
CA ILE A 102 31.82 -6.67 14.43
C ILE A 102 33.16 -6.63 15.16
N LEU A 103 34.12 -5.86 14.63
CA LEU A 103 35.48 -5.80 15.14
C LEU A 103 35.95 -4.37 15.39
N HIS A 104 36.48 -4.12 16.58
CA HIS A 104 37.32 -2.94 16.85
C HIS A 104 38.78 -3.32 16.58
N VAL A 105 39.38 -2.70 15.55
CA VAL A 105 40.72 -3.00 15.01
C VAL A 105 40.87 -4.47 14.54
N LYS A 106 41.01 -5.41 15.47
CA LYS A 106 41.09 -6.87 15.27
C LYS A 106 40.38 -7.68 16.37
N ASN A 107 39.90 -7.04 17.43
CA ASN A 107 39.20 -7.69 18.52
C ASN A 107 37.72 -7.81 18.16
N ILE A 108 37.15 -9.00 18.32
CA ILE A 108 35.74 -9.28 18.01
C ILE A 108 34.90 -8.81 19.20
N MET A 109 34.02 -7.83 18.97
CA MET A 109 33.10 -7.34 20.00
C MET A 109 31.76 -8.09 19.95
N LEU A 110 31.34 -8.52 18.77
CA LEU A 110 30.08 -9.25 18.55
C LEU A 110 30.23 -10.25 17.39
N GLN A 111 29.59 -11.41 17.53
CA GLN A 111 29.33 -12.34 16.43
C GLN A 111 27.82 -12.49 16.21
N ALA A 112 27.39 -12.74 14.97
CA ALA A 112 26.02 -13.13 14.69
C ALA A 112 25.91 -14.07 13.49
N ASP A 113 25.01 -15.06 13.60
CA ASP A 113 24.50 -15.84 12.48
C ASP A 113 23.13 -15.28 12.06
N LEU A 114 23.09 -14.61 10.91
CA LEU A 114 21.87 -14.08 10.29
C LEU A 114 21.29 -15.15 9.36
N VAL A 115 20.25 -15.85 9.80
CA VAL A 115 19.70 -17.06 9.15
C VAL A 115 18.39 -16.73 8.43
N THR A 116 18.35 -16.85 7.10
CA THR A 116 17.11 -16.61 6.35
C THR A 116 16.14 -17.78 6.50
N ASP A 117 15.06 -17.55 7.24
CA ASP A 117 14.11 -18.56 7.69
C ASP A 117 12.69 -18.25 7.17
N PRO A 118 12.08 -19.12 6.34
CA PRO A 118 10.73 -18.90 5.80
C PRO A 118 9.59 -19.14 6.80
N SER A 119 9.89 -19.60 8.03
CA SER A 119 8.89 -19.78 9.09
C SER A 119 8.59 -18.51 9.88
N VAL A 120 9.41 -17.46 9.74
CA VAL A 120 9.15 -16.14 10.33
C VAL A 120 8.65 -15.17 9.26
N VAL A 121 7.59 -14.42 9.59
CA VAL A 121 6.92 -13.48 8.68
C VAL A 121 6.60 -12.21 9.47
N ARG A 122 6.91 -11.03 8.91
CA ARG A 122 6.71 -9.74 9.59
C ARG A 122 5.22 -9.41 9.65
N SER A 123 4.76 -8.96 10.83
CA SER A 123 3.37 -8.53 11.03
C SER A 123 3.18 -7.12 10.50
N THR A 124 2.93 -7.00 9.20
CA THR A 124 2.93 -5.74 8.45
C THR A 124 1.60 -5.51 7.73
N ALA A 125 1.26 -4.25 7.50
CA ALA A 125 0.10 -3.86 6.69
C ALA A 125 0.52 -3.41 5.27
N THR A 126 -0.43 -3.45 4.33
CA THR A 126 -0.32 -2.71 3.07
C THR A 126 -1.20 -1.45 3.18
N ILE A 127 -0.60 -0.27 3.01
CA ILE A 127 -1.21 1.02 3.31
C ILE A 127 -1.17 1.90 2.06
N GLY A 128 -2.26 2.60 1.78
CA GLY A 128 -2.27 3.75 0.88
C GLY A 128 -2.61 5.05 1.60
N PHE A 129 -2.25 6.17 0.99
CA PHE A 129 -2.61 7.51 1.48
C PHE A 129 -3.41 8.29 0.44
N ILE A 130 -4.47 8.94 0.92
CA ILE A 130 -5.18 10.01 0.23
C ILE A 130 -4.73 11.34 0.83
N ILE A 131 -3.99 12.13 0.06
CA ILE A 131 -3.46 13.43 0.49
C ILE A 131 -4.49 14.52 0.22
N LYS A 132 -5.01 15.14 1.28
CA LYS A 132 -5.89 16.32 1.26
C LYS A 132 -5.07 17.62 1.30
N ASP A 133 -5.75 18.74 1.12
CA ASP A 133 -5.24 20.10 1.33
C ASP A 133 -4.18 20.56 0.32
N ILE A 134 -4.02 19.87 -0.81
CA ILE A 134 -2.99 20.21 -1.82
C ILE A 134 -3.33 21.49 -2.60
N GLU A 135 -4.58 21.91 -2.60
CA GLU A 135 -5.01 23.21 -3.11
C GLU A 135 -4.52 24.40 -2.25
N LYS A 136 -4.01 24.15 -1.04
CA LYS A 136 -3.36 25.15 -0.19
C LYS A 136 -1.89 25.38 -0.57
N LEU A 137 -1.27 24.45 -1.30
CA LEU A 137 0.09 24.57 -1.80
C LEU A 137 0.17 25.52 -3.00
N ASN A 138 1.29 26.21 -3.17
CA ASN A 138 1.65 26.90 -4.42
C ASN A 138 2.30 25.93 -5.45
N ASP A 139 2.47 26.35 -6.71
CA ASP A 139 2.99 25.48 -7.78
C ASP A 139 4.39 24.91 -7.49
N ARG A 140 5.24 25.63 -6.76
CA ARG A 140 6.57 25.15 -6.36
C ARG A 140 6.45 24.10 -5.25
N GLU A 141 5.70 24.40 -4.20
CA GLU A 141 5.44 23.46 -3.10
C GLU A 141 4.78 22.17 -3.59
N LEU A 142 3.83 22.28 -4.53
CA LEU A 142 3.21 21.14 -5.18
C LEU A 142 4.24 20.35 -6.00
N THR A 143 5.12 21.00 -6.77
CA THR A 143 6.19 20.33 -7.52
C THR A 143 7.16 19.59 -6.57
N GLU A 144 7.56 20.22 -5.47
CA GLU A 144 8.44 19.62 -4.46
C GLU A 144 7.74 18.44 -3.76
N PHE A 145 6.47 18.56 -3.38
CA PHE A 145 5.66 17.48 -2.80
C PHE A 145 5.45 16.30 -3.77
N LEU A 146 5.17 16.57 -5.04
CA LEU A 146 5.01 15.52 -6.06
C LEU A 146 6.33 14.79 -6.39
N SER A 147 7.48 15.40 -6.10
CA SER A 147 8.80 14.80 -6.31
C SER A 147 9.18 13.74 -5.28
N LEU A 148 8.45 13.64 -4.15
CA LEU A 148 8.63 12.61 -3.13
C LEU A 148 8.54 11.20 -3.75
N PRO A 149 9.41 10.24 -3.41
CA PRO A 149 9.34 8.87 -3.93
C PRO A 149 8.11 8.08 -3.46
N GLU A 150 7.43 8.55 -2.40
CA GLU A 150 6.30 7.87 -1.75
C GLU A 150 5.10 7.60 -2.69
N TYR A 151 4.47 6.44 -2.51
CA TYR A 151 3.21 6.11 -3.19
C TYR A 151 2.02 6.70 -2.42
N PHE A 152 1.40 7.72 -3.00
CA PHE A 152 0.20 8.38 -2.47
C PHE A 152 -0.68 8.87 -3.62
N THR A 153 -1.97 9.05 -3.35
CA THR A 153 -2.95 9.59 -4.29
C THR A 153 -3.48 10.91 -3.76
N LEU A 154 -3.63 11.92 -4.60
CA LEU A 154 -3.98 13.27 -4.16
C LEU A 154 -5.48 13.52 -4.32
N ALA A 155 -6.11 14.13 -3.32
CA ALA A 155 -7.50 14.57 -3.38
C ALA A 155 -7.59 15.94 -4.04
N LEU A 156 -8.57 16.11 -4.94
CA LEU A 156 -8.86 17.38 -5.61
C LEU A 156 -10.37 17.67 -5.57
N SER A 157 -10.73 18.89 -5.15
CA SER A 157 -12.07 19.43 -5.41
C SER A 157 -12.16 20.01 -6.83
N PRO A 158 -13.22 19.74 -7.61
CA PRO A 158 -13.38 20.21 -8.98
C PRO A 158 -13.22 21.73 -9.12
N SER A 159 -12.12 22.17 -9.73
CA SER A 159 -11.78 23.58 -9.91
C SER A 159 -10.82 23.78 -11.08
N GLU A 160 -10.63 25.02 -11.53
CA GLU A 160 -9.57 25.41 -12.46
C GLU A 160 -8.17 25.17 -11.91
N LYS A 161 -7.97 25.32 -10.59
CA LYS A 161 -6.68 24.97 -9.96
C LYS A 161 -6.44 23.47 -10.04
N ALA A 162 -7.45 22.65 -9.76
CA ALA A 162 -7.37 21.20 -9.93
C ALA A 162 -7.10 20.79 -11.39
N GLU A 163 -7.77 21.41 -12.38
CA GLU A 163 -7.54 21.13 -13.81
C GLU A 163 -6.08 21.43 -14.24
N LYS A 164 -5.47 22.46 -13.66
CA LYS A 164 -4.04 22.78 -13.85
C LYS A 164 -3.14 21.76 -13.14
N ALA A 165 -3.43 21.44 -11.88
CA ALA A 165 -2.66 20.50 -11.05
C ALA A 165 -2.61 19.08 -11.66
N VAL A 166 -3.72 18.55 -12.19
CA VAL A 166 -3.80 17.21 -12.83
C VAL A 166 -2.69 16.98 -13.85
N LYS A 167 -2.29 18.03 -14.60
CA LYS A 167 -1.23 17.93 -15.61
C LYS A 167 0.15 17.70 -14.98
N GLN A 168 0.44 18.34 -13.85
CA GLN A 168 1.68 18.13 -13.08
C GLN A 168 1.69 16.74 -12.42
N ILE A 169 0.58 16.37 -11.80
CA ILE A 169 0.37 15.08 -11.11
C ILE A 169 0.63 13.91 -12.05
N LEU A 170 -0.02 13.90 -13.22
CA LEU A 170 0.14 12.83 -14.20
C LEU A 170 1.53 12.82 -14.85
N ALA A 171 2.16 13.99 -15.07
CA ALA A 171 3.52 14.07 -15.61
C ALA A 171 4.58 13.45 -14.66
N LEU A 172 4.32 13.46 -13.35
CA LEU A 172 5.17 12.83 -12.33
C LEU A 172 4.71 11.41 -11.94
N ASN A 173 3.81 10.80 -12.73
CA ASN A 173 3.25 9.45 -12.50
C ASN A 173 2.57 9.28 -11.12
N LYS A 174 2.09 10.37 -10.52
CA LYS A 174 1.24 10.33 -9.32
C LYS A 174 -0.21 10.14 -9.71
N GLU A 175 -1.02 9.70 -8.76
CA GLU A 175 -2.46 9.49 -8.95
C GLU A 175 -3.28 10.58 -8.28
N TYR A 176 -4.50 10.81 -8.76
CA TYR A 176 -5.48 11.67 -8.09
C TYR A 176 -6.87 11.04 -8.03
N ILE A 177 -7.67 11.55 -7.10
CA ILE A 177 -9.11 11.31 -6.95
C ILE A 177 -9.85 12.65 -6.92
N ILE A 178 -11.15 12.61 -7.17
CA ILE A 178 -12.01 13.77 -7.02
C ILE A 178 -12.83 13.63 -5.74
N ILE A 179 -12.80 14.68 -4.90
CA ILE A 179 -13.72 14.82 -3.76
C ILE A 179 -14.77 15.87 -4.14
N LEU A 180 -16.03 15.45 -4.16
CA LEU A 180 -17.17 16.35 -4.24
C LEU A 180 -17.51 16.85 -2.84
N GLY A 181 -18.03 18.07 -2.75
CA GLY A 181 -18.37 18.77 -1.50
C GLY A 181 -18.68 20.23 -1.82
N ASP A 182 -18.72 21.08 -0.81
CA ASP A 182 -19.25 22.44 -0.98
C ASP A 182 -18.21 23.44 -1.52
N ASN A 183 -16.92 23.08 -1.46
CA ASN A 183 -15.77 23.83 -1.99
C ASN A 183 -15.67 23.77 -3.53
N ILE A 184 -16.78 24.01 -4.25
CA ILE A 184 -16.88 23.96 -5.72
C ILE A 184 -17.54 25.26 -6.21
N ASP A 185 -16.75 26.32 -6.29
CA ASP A 185 -17.22 27.65 -6.67
C ASP A 185 -17.52 27.78 -8.17
N GLU A 186 -16.74 27.12 -9.05
CA GLU A 186 -16.93 27.30 -10.48
C GLU A 186 -18.26 26.71 -10.96
N VAL A 187 -19.14 27.59 -11.44
CA VAL A 187 -20.50 27.31 -11.95
C VAL A 187 -20.57 26.09 -12.88
N ARG A 188 -19.51 25.79 -13.65
CA ARG A 188 -19.42 24.62 -14.56
C ARG A 188 -19.30 23.25 -13.85
N PHE A 189 -18.85 23.23 -12.61
CA PHE A 189 -18.75 22.06 -11.75
C PHE A 189 -19.76 22.08 -10.60
N LYS A 190 -20.17 23.26 -10.12
CA LYS A 190 -21.06 23.45 -8.96
C LYS A 190 -22.34 22.62 -9.05
N PHE A 191 -22.79 22.17 -7.87
CA PHE A 191 -24.13 21.65 -7.60
C PHE A 191 -24.88 22.67 -6.72
N ASP A 192 -26.18 22.82 -6.94
CA ASP A 192 -26.98 23.90 -6.35
C ASP A 192 -28.46 23.45 -6.33
N GLU A 193 -29.26 23.89 -5.35
CA GLU A 193 -30.64 23.39 -5.20
C GLU A 193 -31.58 23.96 -6.27
N ASP A 194 -31.32 25.17 -6.77
CA ASP A 194 -32.04 25.77 -7.90
C ASP A 194 -31.69 25.12 -9.26
N TYR A 195 -30.71 24.21 -9.32
CA TYR A 195 -30.30 23.58 -10.57
C TYR A 195 -31.21 22.42 -10.97
N SER A 196 -31.99 22.61 -12.04
CA SER A 196 -32.73 21.54 -12.71
C SER A 196 -31.90 20.26 -12.96
N GLU A 197 -32.54 19.08 -13.00
CA GLU A 197 -31.84 17.80 -13.20
C GLU A 197 -30.94 17.79 -14.47
N LYS A 198 -31.35 18.51 -15.53
CA LYS A 198 -30.56 18.71 -16.75
C LYS A 198 -29.27 19.49 -16.48
N ARG A 199 -29.29 20.49 -15.60
CA ARG A 199 -28.10 21.24 -15.17
C ARG A 199 -27.19 20.38 -14.30
N LEU A 200 -27.72 19.69 -13.28
CA LEU A 200 -26.95 18.78 -12.42
C LEU A 200 -26.25 17.67 -13.24
N ASN A 201 -26.97 17.02 -14.17
CA ASN A 201 -26.38 16.05 -15.10
C ASN A 201 -25.30 16.66 -16.01
N THR A 202 -25.33 17.98 -16.25
CA THR A 202 -24.31 18.70 -17.01
C THR A 202 -23.08 19.00 -16.16
N SER A 203 -23.23 19.40 -14.89
CA SER A 203 -22.11 19.49 -13.93
C SER A 203 -21.39 18.15 -13.79
N VAL A 204 -22.13 17.04 -13.59
CA VAL A 204 -21.54 15.68 -13.54
C VAL A 204 -20.81 15.32 -14.84
N ARG A 205 -21.37 15.61 -16.03
CA ARG A 205 -20.68 15.40 -17.31
C ARG A 205 -19.38 16.21 -17.41
N THR A 206 -19.39 17.44 -16.91
CA THR A 206 -18.24 18.36 -17.02
C THR A 206 -17.12 17.93 -16.08
N ILE A 207 -17.45 17.53 -14.85
CA ILE A 207 -16.50 16.92 -13.89
C ILE A 207 -15.88 15.66 -14.50
N LEU A 208 -16.70 14.71 -14.95
CA LEU A 208 -16.22 13.44 -15.51
C LEU A 208 -15.41 13.60 -16.82
N GLY A 209 -15.72 14.63 -17.63
CA GLY A 209 -14.95 14.95 -18.82
C GLY A 209 -13.60 15.61 -18.52
N THR A 210 -13.57 16.54 -17.56
CA THR A 210 -12.34 17.26 -17.16
C THR A 210 -11.40 16.36 -16.36
N PHE A 211 -11.94 15.54 -15.48
CA PHE A 211 -11.19 14.76 -14.50
C PHE A 211 -11.17 13.26 -14.81
N GLY A 212 -11.47 12.84 -16.04
CA GLY A 212 -11.64 11.43 -16.44
C GLY A 212 -10.46 10.47 -16.21
N GLY A 213 -9.28 10.96 -15.81
CA GLY A 213 -8.16 10.14 -15.32
C GLY A 213 -8.18 9.83 -13.81
N ALA A 214 -9.17 10.33 -13.06
CA ALA A 214 -9.31 10.12 -11.62
C ALA A 214 -9.53 8.65 -11.29
N LYS A 215 -8.89 8.18 -10.21
CA LYS A 215 -8.92 6.76 -9.82
C LYS A 215 -10.16 6.38 -9.02
N LEU A 216 -10.71 7.35 -8.27
CA LEU A 216 -11.93 7.24 -7.47
C LEU A 216 -12.66 8.59 -7.52
N TYR A 217 -13.97 8.53 -7.25
CA TYR A 217 -14.80 9.69 -6.95
C TYR A 217 -15.37 9.51 -5.55
N LEU A 218 -15.11 10.49 -4.68
CA LEU A 218 -15.62 10.52 -3.31
C LEU A 218 -16.57 11.70 -3.13
N ILE A 219 -17.41 11.60 -2.11
CA ILE A 219 -18.24 12.70 -1.60
C ILE A 219 -17.80 12.94 -0.14
N ASP A 220 -17.54 14.19 0.20
CA ASP A 220 -17.36 14.59 1.60
C ASP A 220 -18.72 14.47 2.29
N ASP A 221 -18.86 13.50 3.19
CA ASP A 221 -20.12 13.18 3.85
C ASP A 221 -20.47 14.15 4.99
N GLU A 222 -19.57 15.08 5.34
CA GLU A 222 -19.91 16.24 6.16
C GLU A 222 -20.41 17.44 5.35
N SER A 223 -20.43 17.37 4.02
CA SER A 223 -20.84 18.49 3.16
C SER A 223 -22.35 18.69 3.10
N ASP A 224 -22.79 19.93 2.88
CA ASP A 224 -24.20 20.27 2.62
C ASP A 224 -24.69 19.55 1.35
N LEU A 225 -23.86 19.45 0.32
CA LEU A 225 -24.17 18.65 -0.88
C LEU A 225 -24.54 17.19 -0.55
N TYR A 226 -23.83 16.50 0.34
CA TYR A 226 -24.17 15.12 0.75
C TYR A 226 -25.47 15.05 1.56
N LYS A 227 -25.68 16.05 2.43
CA LYS A 227 -26.86 16.17 3.31
C LYS A 227 -28.12 16.61 2.56
N SER A 228 -27.97 17.23 1.38
CA SER A 228 -29.05 17.71 0.52
C SER A 228 -29.83 16.60 -0.21
N PRO A 229 -31.09 16.85 -0.62
CA PRO A 229 -31.82 15.96 -1.53
C PRO A 229 -31.13 15.75 -2.89
N LEU A 230 -30.26 16.68 -3.32
CA LEU A 230 -29.56 16.62 -4.61
C LEU A 230 -28.61 15.43 -4.69
N TYR A 231 -28.07 14.98 -3.55
CA TYR A 231 -27.11 13.87 -3.50
C TYR A 231 -27.64 12.63 -4.21
N VAL A 232 -28.94 12.32 -4.06
CA VAL A 232 -29.57 11.18 -4.75
C VAL A 232 -29.48 11.33 -6.27
N THR A 233 -29.75 12.52 -6.82
CA THR A 233 -29.64 12.81 -8.26
C THR A 233 -28.19 12.76 -8.75
N VAL A 234 -27.25 13.33 -7.99
CA VAL A 234 -25.82 13.33 -8.32
C VAL A 234 -25.27 11.90 -8.31
N LYS A 235 -25.47 11.14 -7.22
CA LYS A 235 -25.10 9.73 -7.07
C LYS A 235 -25.67 8.87 -8.20
N THR A 236 -26.96 9.01 -8.49
CA THR A 236 -27.64 8.33 -9.62
C THR A 236 -26.96 8.65 -10.96
N ALA A 237 -26.46 9.87 -11.16
CA ALA A 237 -25.75 10.24 -12.39
C ALA A 237 -24.34 9.62 -12.48
N PHE A 238 -23.63 9.41 -11.38
CA PHE A 238 -22.39 8.62 -11.36
C PHE A 238 -22.67 7.12 -11.63
N GLU A 239 -23.68 6.56 -10.96
CA GLU A 239 -24.07 5.14 -11.10
C GLU A 239 -24.56 4.79 -12.52
N LYS A 240 -25.32 5.69 -13.16
CA LYS A 240 -25.71 5.60 -14.59
C LYS A 240 -24.51 5.49 -15.55
N ARG A 241 -23.28 5.75 -15.08
CA ARG A 241 -22.01 5.67 -15.84
C ARG A 241 -21.07 4.59 -15.30
N LYS A 242 -21.55 3.70 -14.42
CA LYS A 242 -20.79 2.64 -13.74
C LYS A 242 -19.65 3.16 -12.84
N LEU A 243 -19.81 4.35 -12.28
CA LEU A 243 -18.90 4.93 -11.29
C LEU A 243 -19.58 4.94 -9.92
N SER A 244 -18.89 4.46 -8.89
CA SER A 244 -19.30 4.65 -7.50
C SER A 244 -18.87 6.03 -7.00
N LEU A 245 -19.70 6.59 -6.13
CA LEU A 245 -19.44 7.82 -5.39
C LEU A 245 -19.49 7.46 -3.91
N ASN A 246 -18.33 7.36 -3.28
CA ASN A 246 -18.19 6.80 -1.93
C ASN A 246 -17.99 7.90 -0.87
N PRO A 247 -18.59 7.80 0.33
CA PRO A 247 -18.28 8.67 1.46
C PRO A 247 -16.77 8.73 1.77
N LEU A 248 -16.31 9.88 2.23
CA LEU A 248 -14.92 10.13 2.64
C LEU A 248 -14.62 9.45 3.99
N SER A 249 -15.60 9.38 4.89
CA SER A 249 -15.51 8.69 6.19
C SER A 249 -15.24 7.18 6.11
N ASN A 250 -15.39 6.56 4.93
CA ASN A 250 -14.91 5.19 4.67
C ASN A 250 -13.39 5.04 4.88
N PHE A 251 -12.64 6.15 4.94
CA PHE A 251 -11.20 6.19 5.13
C PHE A 251 -10.83 6.94 6.41
N THR A 252 -10.12 6.26 7.33
CA THR A 252 -9.72 6.85 8.60
C THR A 252 -8.76 8.03 8.40
N GLU A 253 -8.98 9.14 9.10
CA GLU A 253 -8.11 10.33 9.00
C GLU A 253 -6.96 10.28 10.03
N ILE A 254 -5.72 10.43 9.55
CA ILE A 254 -4.53 10.62 10.38
C ILE A 254 -4.34 12.12 10.63
N LYS A 255 -4.69 12.55 11.83
CA LYS A 255 -4.48 13.90 12.35
C LYS A 255 -4.14 13.86 13.84
N SER A 256 -3.34 14.83 14.28
CA SER A 256 -3.15 15.10 15.71
C SER A 256 -4.49 15.42 16.37
N ARG A 257 -4.62 15.06 17.64
CA ARG A 257 -5.74 15.38 18.52
C ARG A 257 -5.19 16.00 19.80
N ALA A 258 -6.07 16.47 20.70
CA ALA A 258 -5.65 17.07 21.97
C ALA A 258 -5.06 16.03 22.95
N ASP A 259 -5.37 14.76 22.75
CA ASP A 259 -5.00 13.59 23.55
C ASP A 259 -3.94 12.68 22.89
N GLN A 260 -3.66 12.86 21.60
CA GLN A 260 -2.74 12.01 20.84
C GLN A 260 -2.04 12.82 19.73
N ASP A 261 -0.71 12.80 19.73
CA ASP A 261 0.10 13.43 18.68
C ASP A 261 0.01 12.68 17.33
N LEU A 262 0.58 13.28 16.29
CA LEU A 262 0.50 12.80 14.92
C LEU A 262 1.28 11.48 14.68
N GLU A 263 2.43 11.31 15.32
CA GLU A 263 3.28 10.12 15.20
C GLU A 263 2.69 8.93 15.96
N SER A 264 2.15 9.17 17.15
CA SER A 264 1.38 8.20 17.93
C SER A 264 0.12 7.75 17.20
N MET A 265 -0.60 8.67 16.53
CA MET A 265 -1.76 8.34 15.69
C MET A 265 -1.35 7.46 14.50
N PHE A 266 -0.31 7.85 13.76
CA PHE A 266 0.22 7.07 12.64
C PHE A 266 0.68 5.67 13.07
N SER A 267 1.42 5.59 14.18
CA SER A 267 1.95 4.35 14.74
C SER A 267 0.82 3.41 15.14
N TYR A 268 -0.23 3.93 15.80
CA TYR A 268 -1.45 3.20 16.11
C TYR A 268 -2.17 2.71 14.85
N CYS A 269 -2.35 3.57 13.84
CA CYS A 269 -2.98 3.18 12.57
C CYS A 269 -2.24 2.02 11.88
N CYS A 270 -0.91 2.05 11.87
CA CYS A 270 -0.10 0.97 11.32
C CYS A 270 -0.23 -0.32 12.15
N GLN A 271 -0.10 -0.25 13.48
CA GLN A 271 -0.16 -1.41 14.37
C GLN A 271 -1.54 -2.08 14.41
N SER A 272 -2.63 -1.29 14.48
CA SER A 272 -4.02 -1.77 14.45
C SER A 272 -4.42 -2.41 13.10
N SER A 273 -3.57 -2.28 12.08
CA SER A 273 -3.77 -2.80 10.73
C SER A 273 -2.88 -4.00 10.38
N ALA A 274 -2.22 -4.60 11.38
CA ALA A 274 -1.41 -5.81 11.23
C ALA A 274 -2.09 -6.89 10.34
N SER A 275 -1.38 -7.31 9.28
CA SER A 275 -1.83 -8.23 8.22
C SER A 275 -2.96 -7.76 7.28
N GLY A 276 -3.40 -6.49 7.36
CA GLY A 276 -4.49 -5.94 6.54
C GLY A 276 -4.09 -5.07 5.33
N GLN A 277 -5.08 -4.71 4.52
CA GLN A 277 -5.05 -3.58 3.57
C GLN A 277 -5.85 -2.40 4.13
N ARG A 278 -5.31 -1.18 4.09
CA ARG A 278 -6.00 0.05 4.53
C ARG A 278 -5.66 1.26 3.66
N VAL A 279 -6.53 2.27 3.67
CA VAL A 279 -6.19 3.64 3.26
C VAL A 279 -6.55 4.62 4.35
N TYR A 280 -5.70 5.62 4.48
CA TYR A 280 -5.89 6.77 5.36
C TYR A 280 -6.01 8.05 4.57
N THR A 281 -6.83 8.98 5.06
CA THR A 281 -6.78 10.38 4.63
C THR A 281 -5.80 11.15 5.52
N ILE A 282 -5.05 12.08 4.96
CA ILE A 282 -4.06 12.90 5.68
C ILE A 282 -3.84 14.21 4.91
N THR A 283 -3.55 15.32 5.57
CA THR A 283 -3.21 16.58 4.88
C THR A 283 -1.78 16.55 4.35
N ALA A 284 -1.49 17.32 3.30
CA ALA A 284 -0.13 17.43 2.74
C ALA A 284 0.92 17.83 3.79
N LYS A 285 0.59 18.74 4.71
CA LYS A 285 1.46 19.14 5.83
C LYS A 285 1.77 17.97 6.77
N ASN A 286 0.73 17.29 7.26
CA ASN A 286 0.88 16.16 8.18
C ASN A 286 1.66 14.99 7.52
N PHE A 287 1.52 14.80 6.20
CA PHE A 287 2.26 13.77 5.48
C PHE A 287 3.77 14.08 5.37
N LEU A 288 4.15 15.35 5.21
CA LEU A 288 5.55 15.78 5.26
C LEU A 288 6.16 15.58 6.67
N GLU A 289 5.41 15.90 7.72
CA GLU A 289 5.82 15.72 9.12
C GLU A 289 6.06 14.24 9.46
N LEU A 290 5.28 13.33 8.87
CA LEU A 290 5.42 11.88 9.09
C LEU A 290 6.40 11.18 8.14
N LYS A 291 7.10 11.88 7.25
CA LYS A 291 7.88 11.25 6.17
C LYS A 291 8.93 10.25 6.70
N ASP A 292 9.71 10.64 7.69
CA ASP A 292 10.78 9.78 8.22
C ASP A 292 10.20 8.57 8.98
N LEU A 293 9.00 8.72 9.56
CA LEU A 293 8.25 7.62 10.19
C LEU A 293 7.63 6.67 9.15
N VAL A 294 7.21 7.18 7.98
CA VAL A 294 6.81 6.36 6.82
C VAL A 294 8.01 5.55 6.31
N ASP A 295 9.21 6.13 6.23
CA ASP A 295 10.43 5.41 5.87
C ASP A 295 10.84 4.37 6.94
N LEU A 296 10.71 4.69 8.23
CA LEU A 296 10.93 3.74 9.32
C LEU A 296 9.97 2.53 9.23
N TYR A 297 8.68 2.77 9.00
CA TYR A 297 7.71 1.68 8.82
C TYR A 297 7.94 0.89 7.53
N ARG A 298 8.49 1.52 6.49
CA ARG A 298 8.95 0.84 5.26
C ARG A 298 10.12 -0.11 5.54
N LYS A 299 11.12 0.29 6.35
CA LYS A 299 12.17 -0.63 6.84
C LYS A 299 11.57 -1.83 7.59
N LYS A 300 10.58 -1.58 8.46
CA LYS A 300 9.80 -2.61 9.19
C LYS A 300 8.94 -3.52 8.30
N GLY A 301 8.87 -3.25 6.99
CA GLY A 301 8.20 -4.10 5.99
C GLY A 301 6.79 -3.66 5.61
N TYR A 302 6.30 -2.53 6.11
CA TYR A 302 5.01 -2.00 5.70
C TYR A 302 5.04 -1.57 4.23
N ARG A 303 4.03 -2.01 3.47
CA ARG A 303 3.96 -1.81 2.03
C ARG A 303 3.11 -0.59 1.70
N PHE A 304 3.77 0.54 1.42
CA PHE A 304 3.10 1.73 0.94
C PHE A 304 2.85 1.64 -0.56
N VAL A 305 1.59 1.82 -0.98
CA VAL A 305 1.13 1.70 -2.38
C VAL A 305 0.07 2.75 -2.70
N PHE A 306 -0.24 2.95 -3.98
CA PHE A 306 -1.38 3.79 -4.35
C PHE A 306 -2.70 3.14 -3.89
N PRO A 307 -3.64 3.90 -3.28
CA PRO A 307 -5.03 3.51 -3.06
C PRO A 307 -5.69 2.70 -4.19
N SER A 308 -5.42 2.99 -5.46
CA SER A 308 -6.01 2.25 -6.60
C SER A 308 -5.60 0.78 -6.71
N GLN A 309 -4.58 0.34 -5.96
CA GLN A 309 -4.05 -1.03 -5.94
C GLN A 309 -4.63 -1.88 -4.79
N LEU A 310 -5.61 -1.36 -4.05
CA LEU A 310 -6.12 -1.95 -2.81
C LEU A 310 -7.64 -2.16 -2.87
N ASN A 311 -8.10 -3.26 -2.27
CA ASN A 311 -9.47 -3.78 -2.44
C ASN A 311 -10.46 -3.14 -1.45
N PHE A 312 -10.76 -1.85 -1.61
CA PHE A 312 -11.69 -1.11 -0.73
C PHE A 312 -13.17 -1.38 -1.01
N GLY A 313 -13.62 -2.61 -0.76
CA GLY A 313 -15.05 -2.93 -0.68
C GLY A 313 -15.88 -2.57 -1.92
N MET A 314 -15.25 -2.36 -3.07
CA MET A 314 -15.97 -2.26 -4.34
C MET A 314 -16.74 -3.57 -4.52
N ALA A 315 -18.05 -3.48 -4.77
CA ALA A 315 -18.85 -4.65 -5.09
C ALA A 315 -18.15 -5.43 -6.23
N PRO A 316 -17.99 -6.76 -6.09
CA PRO A 316 -17.26 -7.56 -7.07
C PRO A 316 -17.86 -7.36 -8.46
N LYS A 317 -17.03 -7.44 -9.50
CA LYS A 317 -17.58 -7.37 -10.86
C LYS A 317 -18.50 -8.59 -11.05
N PRO A 318 -19.65 -8.46 -11.75
CA PRO A 318 -20.55 -9.61 -11.96
C PRO A 318 -19.89 -10.82 -12.65
N GLU A 319 -18.75 -10.61 -13.30
CA GLU A 319 -17.88 -11.64 -13.90
C GLU A 319 -17.12 -12.47 -12.84
N GLU A 320 -16.78 -11.87 -11.69
CA GLU A 320 -16.09 -12.50 -10.56
C GLU A 320 -17.07 -13.27 -9.66
N GLU A 321 -18.30 -12.78 -9.47
CA GLU A 321 -19.37 -13.53 -8.77
C GLU A 321 -19.68 -14.86 -9.47
N GLN A 322 -19.73 -14.86 -10.80
CA GLN A 322 -19.91 -16.07 -11.60
C GLN A 322 -18.73 -17.04 -11.46
N ALA A 323 -17.50 -16.55 -11.35
CA ALA A 323 -16.34 -17.41 -11.07
C ALA A 323 -16.45 -18.09 -9.69
N ILE A 324 -16.89 -17.35 -8.67
CA ILE A 324 -17.05 -17.86 -7.30
C ILE A 324 -18.19 -18.90 -7.21
N GLN A 325 -19.35 -18.64 -7.82
CA GLN A 325 -20.45 -19.63 -7.86
C GLN A 325 -20.09 -20.89 -8.64
N ASN A 326 -19.36 -20.77 -9.75
CA ASN A 326 -18.93 -21.94 -10.53
C ASN A 326 -17.90 -22.80 -9.78
N GLN A 327 -16.95 -22.19 -9.04
CA GLN A 327 -16.01 -22.94 -8.20
C GLN A 327 -16.68 -23.58 -6.96
N SER A 328 -17.68 -22.91 -6.39
CA SER A 328 -18.48 -23.45 -5.27
C SER A 328 -19.28 -24.69 -5.66
N SER A 329 -19.63 -24.83 -6.94
CA SER A 329 -20.51 -25.88 -7.46
C SER A 329 -19.82 -27.19 -7.84
N SER A 330 -18.48 -27.21 -7.96
CA SER A 330 -17.73 -28.36 -8.48
C SER A 330 -17.18 -29.32 -7.42
N ASN A 331 -17.22 -28.97 -6.13
CA ASN A 331 -16.43 -29.64 -5.09
C ASN A 331 -17.25 -30.46 -4.08
N GLY A 332 -18.29 -31.16 -4.56
CA GLY A 332 -19.34 -31.74 -3.71
C GLY A 332 -19.79 -33.17 -4.04
N ASN A 333 -18.94 -34.06 -4.56
CA ASN A 333 -19.35 -35.46 -4.80
C ASN A 333 -18.21 -36.52 -4.79
N SER A 334 -17.76 -36.93 -3.60
CA SER A 334 -17.15 -38.26 -3.40
C SER A 334 -17.13 -38.66 -1.92
N GLY A 335 -17.73 -39.82 -1.58
CA GLY A 335 -17.69 -40.36 -0.22
C GLY A 335 -18.83 -41.35 0.07
N LYS A 336 -18.59 -42.66 -0.09
CA LYS A 336 -19.57 -43.73 0.18
C LYS A 336 -19.06 -44.74 1.21
N ASN A 337 -19.91 -45.00 2.20
CA ASN A 337 -20.13 -46.26 2.92
C ASN A 337 -18.99 -47.00 3.64
N SER A 338 -19.10 -47.07 4.97
CA SER A 338 -19.12 -48.33 5.77
C SER A 338 -19.56 -48.01 7.22
N SER A 339 -20.80 -48.32 7.65
CA SER A 339 -21.35 -49.61 8.10
C SER A 339 -20.93 -50.04 9.53
N GLY A 340 -21.83 -49.83 10.51
CA GLY A 340 -21.78 -50.33 11.90
C GLY A 340 -23.20 -50.47 12.47
N LYS A 341 -23.43 -51.32 13.50
CA LYS A 341 -24.78 -51.76 13.92
C LYS A 341 -25.17 -51.38 15.36
N GLY A 342 -26.48 -51.13 15.56
CA GLY A 342 -27.20 -51.29 16.84
C GLY A 342 -27.43 -49.98 17.65
N SER A 343 -28.41 -49.91 18.56
CA SER A 343 -29.58 -50.78 18.81
C SER A 343 -30.60 -50.11 19.77
N ALA A 344 -31.90 -50.16 19.44
CA ALA A 344 -33.07 -49.78 20.28
C ALA A 344 -33.14 -48.27 20.72
N THR A 345 -34.28 -47.68 21.14
CA THR A 345 -35.63 -48.21 21.47
C THR A 345 -36.75 -47.17 21.15
N LYS A 346 -38.02 -47.61 21.12
CA LYS A 346 -39.34 -46.89 21.26
C LYS A 346 -39.34 -45.36 21.53
N ALA A 347 -40.28 -44.53 21.02
CA ALA A 347 -41.43 -44.68 20.09
C ALA A 347 -41.82 -43.24 19.57
N THR A 348 -43.04 -42.74 19.25
CA THR A 348 -44.47 -43.15 19.42
C THR A 348 -45.41 -42.35 18.46
N THR A 349 -46.63 -42.87 18.20
CA THR A 349 -47.88 -42.18 17.73
C THR A 349 -47.85 -40.86 16.92
N GLY A 350 -48.43 -40.84 15.71
CA GLY A 350 -48.67 -39.59 14.94
C GLY A 350 -49.55 -39.68 13.67
N LYS A 351 -50.88 -39.72 13.86
CA LYS A 351 -52.00 -39.54 12.89
C LYS A 351 -51.78 -38.75 11.56
N SER A 352 -52.33 -39.29 10.45
CA SER A 352 -53.19 -38.67 9.38
C SER A 352 -52.80 -37.32 8.69
N SER A 353 -53.11 -37.01 7.41
CA SER A 353 -53.84 -37.72 6.32
C SER A 353 -53.79 -36.94 4.98
N SER A 354 -54.01 -37.63 3.85
CA SER A 354 -54.69 -37.17 2.60
C SER A 354 -54.35 -35.79 1.96
N GLY A 355 -53.86 -35.78 0.71
CA GLY A 355 -53.76 -34.57 -0.13
C GLY A 355 -53.63 -34.86 -1.63
N LYS A 356 -54.71 -34.63 -2.40
CA LYS A 356 -54.83 -34.91 -3.84
C LYS A 356 -53.96 -34.00 -4.75
N SER A 357 -53.50 -34.54 -5.88
CA SER A 357 -53.12 -33.81 -7.11
C SER A 357 -54.37 -33.19 -7.79
N PRO A 358 -54.25 -32.24 -8.76
CA PRO A 358 -53.95 -32.65 -10.15
C PRO A 358 -53.26 -31.60 -11.09
N SER A 359 -52.83 -32.12 -12.26
CA SER A 359 -52.64 -31.52 -13.61
C SER A 359 -52.53 -29.99 -13.87
N GLY A 360 -51.57 -29.59 -14.73
CA GLY A 360 -51.44 -28.23 -15.31
C GLY A 360 -50.62 -28.16 -16.62
N LYS A 361 -51.31 -28.11 -17.76
CA LYS A 361 -50.84 -28.16 -19.17
C LYS A 361 -49.64 -27.27 -19.58
N SER A 362 -48.89 -27.73 -20.60
CA SER A 362 -48.03 -26.90 -21.47
C SER A 362 -48.83 -25.96 -22.39
N PRO A 363 -48.15 -25.00 -23.05
CA PRO A 363 -48.08 -25.09 -24.53
C PRO A 363 -46.66 -24.83 -25.10
N ALA A 364 -46.50 -25.01 -26.42
CA ALA A 364 -45.23 -24.85 -27.14
C ALA A 364 -45.12 -23.51 -27.90
N GLY A 365 -43.89 -23.06 -28.16
CA GLY A 365 -43.54 -21.95 -29.06
C GLY A 365 -42.40 -22.35 -30.02
N LYS A 366 -42.36 -21.77 -31.23
CA LYS A 366 -41.47 -22.19 -32.34
C LYS A 366 -40.60 -21.05 -32.89
N ASN A 367 -39.49 -21.45 -33.53
CA ASN A 367 -38.80 -20.79 -34.65
C ASN A 367 -38.20 -19.37 -34.48
N SER A 368 -36.87 -19.28 -34.49
CA SER A 368 -36.03 -18.72 -35.59
C SER A 368 -34.55 -18.74 -35.13
N SER A 369 -33.51 -19.06 -35.92
CA SER A 369 -33.17 -18.97 -37.36
C SER A 369 -32.60 -17.61 -37.80
N ARG A 370 -31.34 -17.64 -38.28
CA ARG A 370 -30.33 -16.57 -38.55
C ARG A 370 -29.25 -16.47 -37.46
N GLY A 371 -27.97 -16.30 -37.79
CA GLY A 371 -27.34 -16.36 -39.11
C GLY A 371 -25.84 -16.02 -39.06
N ASN A 372 -25.02 -16.69 -39.89
CA ASN A 372 -23.58 -16.40 -40.01
C ASN A 372 -23.33 -14.97 -40.52
N GLN A 373 -22.40 -14.24 -39.88
CA GLN A 373 -21.48 -13.36 -40.61
C GLN A 373 -20.06 -13.50 -40.05
N GLN A 374 -19.12 -13.83 -40.94
CA GLN A 374 -17.69 -13.70 -40.69
C GLN A 374 -17.31 -12.22 -40.85
N LEU A 375 -16.49 -11.67 -39.95
CA LEU A 375 -15.75 -10.45 -40.24
C LEU A 375 -14.27 -10.77 -40.50
N LYS A 376 -13.73 -10.10 -41.52
CA LYS A 376 -12.46 -10.46 -42.15
C LYS A 376 -11.27 -9.81 -41.45
N SER A 377 -10.13 -10.48 -41.53
CA SER A 377 -8.84 -9.90 -41.19
C SER A 377 -8.51 -8.71 -42.10
N VAL A 378 -7.93 -7.65 -41.53
CA VAL A 378 -7.27 -6.56 -42.25
C VAL A 378 -5.81 -6.56 -41.85
N LYS A 379 -4.91 -6.60 -42.83
CA LYS A 379 -3.46 -6.56 -42.62
C LYS A 379 -2.95 -5.12 -42.57
N GLY A 380 -2.25 -4.79 -41.49
CA GLY A 380 -0.97 -4.07 -41.50
C GLY A 380 -0.91 -2.60 -41.96
N SER A 381 -0.09 -1.83 -41.25
CA SER A 381 0.71 -0.75 -41.82
C SER A 381 1.90 -0.47 -40.91
N GLN A 382 3.12 -0.72 -41.40
CA GLN A 382 4.35 -0.34 -40.71
C GLN A 382 4.66 1.13 -41.01
N ALA A 383 4.68 1.99 -39.99
CA ALA A 383 5.20 3.35 -40.10
C ALA A 383 6.70 3.36 -39.73
N LYS A 384 7.52 4.09 -40.50
CA LYS A 384 8.98 4.08 -40.38
C LYS A 384 9.47 5.13 -39.38
N ASN A 385 10.50 4.75 -38.64
CA ASN A 385 11.33 5.62 -37.82
C ASN A 385 12.31 6.42 -38.72
N PRO A 386 12.53 7.73 -38.52
CA PRO A 386 13.71 8.40 -39.07
C PRO A 386 14.54 9.17 -38.02
N ALA A 387 15.79 8.74 -37.89
CA ALA A 387 17.00 9.55 -37.70
C ALA A 387 17.06 10.67 -36.62
N LYS A 388 17.93 10.43 -35.62
CA LYS A 388 18.60 11.48 -34.84
C LYS A 388 19.30 12.49 -35.77
N LYS A 389 19.35 13.77 -35.37
CA LYS A 389 20.41 14.70 -35.76
C LYS A 389 21.06 15.30 -34.51
N SER A 390 22.35 15.03 -34.34
CA SER A 390 23.20 15.72 -33.38
C SER A 390 23.77 16.99 -34.01
N VAL A 391 23.80 18.09 -33.26
CA VAL A 391 24.52 19.31 -33.64
C VAL A 391 25.60 19.56 -32.59
N GLN A 392 26.86 19.51 -33.01
CA GLN A 392 27.98 19.98 -32.21
C GLN A 392 28.17 21.48 -32.49
N SER A 393 28.00 22.33 -31.47
CA SER A 393 28.51 23.69 -31.51
C SER A 393 30.02 23.68 -31.24
N LYS A 394 30.79 24.34 -32.11
CA LYS A 394 32.18 24.70 -31.79
C LYS A 394 32.18 26.04 -31.07
N GLY A 395 32.72 26.07 -29.85
CA GLY A 395 33.09 27.32 -29.20
C GLY A 395 34.30 27.96 -29.89
N ARG A 396 34.40 29.28 -29.77
CA ARG A 396 35.63 30.06 -29.87
C ARG A 396 36.03 30.49 -28.47
#